data_AF-A0A7S2X843-F1
#
_entry.id   AF-A0A7S2X843-F1
#
_cell.length_a   1.000
_cell.length_b   1.000
_cell.length_c   1.000
_cell.angle_alpha   90.00
_cell.angle_beta   90.00
_cell.angle_gamma   90.00
#
_symmetry.space_group_name_H-M   'P 1'
#
loop_
_entity.id
_entity.type
_entity.pdbx_description
1 polymer ?
#
loop_
_entity_poly.entity_id
_entity_poly.type
_entity_poly.pdbx_seq_one_letter_code
_entity_poly.pdbx_strand_id
1 'polypeptide(L)'
;DIKKARLLLKSVITTNPKHGPGWIAAARLEQETGKLIAARNLIMKGCETVPKCDDVWLEAAKMHSKENAKAILAKAIRYIPTSKKVWLAACKLEETIDAKKAVLRRALELIPHSVDLWKAAVELENP
;
A
#
# COMPACT_ATOMS: atom_id res chain seq x y z
N ASP A 1 10.39 -25.87 -5.47
CA ASP A 1 11.00 -26.00 -4.13
C ASP A 1 10.94 -24.65 -3.42
N ILE A 2 10.21 -24.59 -2.30
CA ILE A 2 9.95 -23.37 -1.53
C ILE A 2 11.22 -22.82 -0.85
N LYS A 3 12.15 -23.70 -0.43
CA LYS A 3 13.40 -23.28 0.20
C LYS A 3 14.30 -22.56 -0.80
N LYS A 4 14.38 -23.09 -2.03
CA LYS A 4 15.12 -22.43 -3.13
C LYS A 4 14.50 -21.09 -3.49
N ALA A 5 13.17 -21.02 -3.65
CA ALA A 5 12.47 -19.77 -3.96
C ALA A 5 12.71 -18.69 -2.89
N ARG A 6 12.64 -19.05 -1.60
CA ARG A 6 12.93 -18.14 -0.49
C ARG A 6 14.35 -17.60 -0.54
N LEU A 7 15.33 -18.47 -0.83
CA LEU A 7 16.73 -18.06 -0.91
C LEU A 7 16.97 -17.08 -2.07
N LEU A 8 16.37 -17.35 -3.23
CA LEU A 8 16.44 -16.47 -4.40
C LEU A 8 15.81 -15.10 -4.11
N LEU A 9 14.59 -15.06 -3.60
CA LEU A 9 13.91 -13.81 -3.29
C LEU A 9 14.63 -13.01 -2.19
N LYS A 10 15.19 -13.70 -1.19
CA LYS A 10 16.06 -13.06 -0.19
C LYS A 10 17.28 -12.42 -0.84
N SER A 11 17.95 -13.12 -1.76
CA SER A 11 19.08 -12.57 -2.50
C SER A 11 18.69 -11.33 -3.31
N VAL A 12 17.53 -11.36 -3.99
CA VAL A 12 17.01 -10.22 -4.76
C VAL A 12 16.83 -8.98 -3.88
N ILE A 13 16.15 -9.09 -2.75
CA ILE A 13 15.90 -7.93 -1.88
C ILE A 13 17.17 -7.45 -1.15
N THR A 14 18.17 -8.31 -0.95
CA THR A 14 19.45 -7.89 -0.36
C THR A 14 20.38 -7.22 -1.35
N THR A 15 20.42 -7.69 -2.59
CA THR A 15 21.29 -7.15 -3.64
C THR A 15 20.69 -5.90 -4.28
N ASN A 16 19.36 -5.88 -4.43
CA ASN A 16 18.60 -4.79 -5.04
C ASN A 16 17.53 -4.27 -4.07
N PRO A 17 17.90 -3.64 -2.94
CA PRO A 17 16.95 -3.22 -1.91
C PRO A 17 15.93 -2.19 -2.40
N LYS A 18 16.24 -1.41 -3.46
CA LYS A 18 15.32 -0.44 -4.07
C LYS A 18 14.27 -1.07 -4.99
N HIS A 19 14.34 -2.37 -5.24
CA HIS A 19 13.43 -3.06 -6.15
C HIS A 19 12.13 -3.47 -5.43
N GLY A 20 11.11 -2.63 -5.52
CA GLY A 20 9.79 -2.85 -4.89
C GLY A 20 9.14 -4.22 -5.19
N PRO A 21 9.07 -4.68 -6.46
CA PRO A 21 8.50 -5.98 -6.79
C PRO A 21 9.19 -7.17 -6.09
N GLY A 22 10.50 -7.06 -5.82
CA GLY A 22 11.24 -8.08 -5.06
C GLY A 22 10.71 -8.24 -3.64
N TRP A 23 10.41 -7.13 -2.95
CA TRP A 23 9.83 -7.15 -1.61
C TRP A 23 8.41 -7.73 -1.60
N ILE A 24 7.60 -7.37 -2.60
CA ILE A 24 6.24 -7.88 -2.77
C ILE A 24 6.28 -9.40 -2.98
N ALA A 25 7.11 -9.88 -3.92
CA ALA A 25 7.25 -11.29 -4.21
C ALA A 25 7.74 -12.08 -2.99
N ALA A 26 8.73 -11.55 -2.27
CA ALA A 26 9.25 -12.19 -1.07
C ALA A 26 8.19 -12.30 0.04
N ALA A 27 7.39 -11.24 0.26
CA ALA A 27 6.32 -11.26 1.24
C ALA A 27 5.17 -12.21 0.85
N ARG A 28 4.76 -12.22 -0.42
CA ARG A 28 3.73 -13.14 -0.94
C ARG A 28 4.13 -14.59 -0.80
N LEU A 29 5.41 -14.93 -1.05
CA LEU A 29 5.90 -16.29 -0.83
C LEU A 29 5.69 -16.73 0.62
N GLU A 30 6.00 -15.88 1.60
CA GLU A 30 5.77 -16.22 3.01
C GLU A 30 4.27 -16.35 3.33
N GLN A 31 3.42 -15.50 2.73
CA GLN A 31 1.97 -15.56 2.89
C GLN A 31 1.37 -16.87 2.35
N GLU A 32 1.77 -17.28 1.14
CA GLU A 32 1.34 -18.54 0.51
C GLU A 32 1.79 -19.77 1.30
N THR A 33 2.90 -19.67 2.03
CA THR A 33 3.38 -20.73 2.93
C THR A 33 2.75 -20.70 4.32
N GLY A 34 1.74 -19.86 4.55
CA GLY A 34 1.04 -19.71 5.83
C GLY A 34 1.79 -18.90 6.89
N LYS A 35 2.97 -18.34 6.57
CA LYS A 35 3.79 -17.56 7.51
C LYS A 35 3.41 -16.08 7.50
N LEU A 36 2.16 -15.80 7.92
CA LEU A 36 1.57 -14.46 7.84
C LEU A 36 2.36 -13.39 8.59
N ILE A 37 2.90 -13.71 9.78
CA ILE A 37 3.70 -12.76 10.58
C ILE A 37 4.99 -12.40 9.83
N ALA A 38 5.66 -13.41 9.25
CA ALA A 38 6.88 -13.19 8.47
C ALA A 38 6.59 -12.35 7.22
N ALA A 39 5.51 -12.64 6.50
CA ALA A 39 5.07 -11.86 5.33
C ALA A 39 4.83 -10.39 5.69
N ARG A 40 4.08 -10.13 6.77
CA ARG A 40 3.77 -8.79 7.28
C ARG A 40 5.02 -8.01 7.67
N ASN A 41 5.93 -8.62 8.44
CA ASN A 41 7.18 -7.98 8.82
C ASN A 41 8.06 -7.69 7.60
N LEU A 42 8.09 -8.60 6.63
CA LEU A 42 8.90 -8.47 5.43
C LEU A 42 8.40 -7.34 4.52
N ILE A 43 7.09 -7.24 4.29
CA ILE A 43 6.53 -6.15 3.47
C ILE A 43 6.65 -4.79 4.15
N MET A 44 6.54 -4.72 5.49
CA MET A 44 6.77 -3.47 6.23
C MET A 44 8.22 -3.01 6.11
N LYS A 45 9.19 -3.93 6.17
CA LYS A 45 10.60 -3.61 5.87
C LYS A 45 10.78 -3.13 4.43
N GLY A 46 10.06 -3.71 3.49
CA GLY A 46 10.02 -3.25 2.10
C GLY A 46 9.52 -1.80 1.99
N CYS A 47 8.47 -1.43 2.72
CA CYS A 47 7.94 -0.07 2.76
C CYS A 47 8.98 0.95 3.28
N GLU A 48 9.77 0.57 4.29
CA GLU A 48 10.83 1.42 4.85
C GLU A 48 12.03 1.53 3.91
N THR A 49 12.33 0.47 3.17
CA THR A 49 13.46 0.43 2.24
C THR A 49 13.15 1.15 0.93
N VAL A 50 11.89 1.08 0.46
CA VAL A 50 11.44 1.67 -0.81
C VAL A 50 10.23 2.60 -0.56
N PRO A 51 10.40 3.68 0.23
CA PRO A 51 9.27 4.49 0.68
C PRO A 51 8.54 5.22 -0.43
N LYS A 52 9.18 5.39 -1.60
CA LYS A 52 8.61 6.05 -2.78
C LYS A 52 7.85 5.12 -3.74
N CYS A 53 7.74 3.83 -3.43
CA CYS A 53 7.01 2.87 -4.25
C CYS A 53 5.63 2.62 -3.65
N ASP A 54 4.58 3.10 -4.33
CA ASP A 54 3.19 2.97 -3.86
C ASP A 54 2.71 1.50 -3.85
N ASP A 55 3.11 0.70 -4.83
CA ASP A 55 2.69 -0.70 -4.91
C ASP A 55 3.12 -1.53 -3.68
N VAL A 56 4.28 -1.21 -3.07
CA VAL A 56 4.75 -1.89 -1.84
C VAL A 56 3.87 -1.54 -0.65
N TRP A 57 3.48 -0.26 -0.51
CA TRP A 57 2.57 0.19 0.54
C TRP A 57 1.16 -0.38 0.38
N LEU A 58 0.66 -0.44 -0.86
CA LEU A 58 -0.64 -1.02 -1.17
C LEU A 58 -0.67 -2.53 -0.86
N GLU A 59 0.41 -3.23 -1.16
CA GLU A 59 0.53 -4.64 -0.79
C GLU A 59 0.60 -4.83 0.73
N ALA A 60 1.37 -3.99 1.44
CA ALA A 60 1.42 -4.01 2.90
C ALA A 60 0.03 -3.82 3.51
N ALA A 61 -0.73 -2.82 3.04
CA ALA A 61 -2.09 -2.57 3.50
C ALA A 61 -3.01 -3.79 3.30
N LYS A 62 -2.90 -4.50 2.16
CA LYS A 62 -3.69 -5.72 1.89
C LYS A 62 -3.36 -6.90 2.80
N MET A 63 -2.10 -7.02 3.23
CA MET A 63 -1.63 -8.14 4.08
C MET A 63 -2.00 -7.98 5.57
N HIS A 64 -2.42 -6.77 5.98
CA HIS A 64 -2.72 -6.43 7.37
C HIS A 64 -4.24 -6.30 7.61
N SER A 65 -4.63 -6.24 8.90
CA SER A 65 -6.02 -5.95 9.26
C SER A 65 -6.42 -4.55 8.81
N LYS A 66 -7.73 -4.28 8.72
CA LYS A 66 -8.26 -2.99 8.27
C LYS A 66 -7.72 -1.81 9.09
N GLU A 67 -7.64 -1.97 10.41
CA GLU A 67 -7.13 -0.97 11.35
C GLU A 67 -5.67 -0.63 11.06
N ASN A 68 -4.85 -1.66 10.89
CA ASN A 68 -3.43 -1.50 10.56
C ASN A 68 -3.24 -0.95 9.15
N ALA A 69 -4.07 -1.37 8.20
CA ALA A 69 -4.04 -0.88 6.82
C ALA A 69 -4.29 0.63 6.74
N LYS A 70 -5.21 1.18 7.55
CA LYS A 70 -5.39 2.64 7.67
C LYS A 70 -4.11 3.34 8.12
N ALA A 71 -3.45 2.83 9.16
CA ALA A 71 -2.20 3.40 9.66
C ALA A 71 -1.05 3.30 8.63
N ILE A 72 -0.97 2.17 7.91
CA ILE A 72 0.01 1.95 6.83
C ILE A 72 -0.22 2.94 5.69
N LEU A 73 -1.46 3.11 5.22
CA LEU A 73 -1.77 4.04 4.13
C LEU A 73 -1.58 5.50 4.56
N ALA A 74 -1.87 5.85 5.82
CA ALA A 74 -1.54 7.18 6.35
C ALA A 74 -0.01 7.42 6.34
N LYS A 75 0.80 6.42 6.70
CA LYS A 75 2.27 6.49 6.58
C LYS A 75 2.69 6.62 5.11
N ALA A 76 2.09 5.85 4.20
CA ALA A 76 2.35 5.92 2.78
C ALA A 76 2.07 7.31 2.19
N ILE A 77 0.96 7.95 2.57
CA ILE A 77 0.60 9.32 2.16
C ILE A 77 1.68 10.34 2.55
N ARG A 78 2.30 10.18 3.72
CA ARG A 78 3.39 11.07 4.16
C ARG A 78 4.64 10.92 3.28
N TYR A 79 4.91 9.73 2.78
CA TYR A 79 6.05 9.47 1.90
C TYR A 79 5.76 9.75 0.41
N ILE A 80 4.52 9.54 -0.02
CA ILE A 80 4.07 9.63 -1.42
C ILE A 80 2.73 10.39 -1.51
N PRO A 81 2.70 11.70 -1.20
CA PRO A 81 1.46 12.47 -1.19
C PRO A 81 0.82 12.59 -2.58
N THR A 82 1.59 12.35 -3.64
CA THR A 82 1.16 12.45 -5.04
C THR A 82 0.60 11.16 -5.63
N SER A 83 0.58 10.04 -4.87
CA SER A 83 0.01 8.79 -5.39
C SER A 83 -1.50 8.74 -5.21
N LYS A 84 -2.24 8.96 -6.30
CA LYS A 84 -3.70 8.77 -6.34
C LYS A 84 -4.13 7.35 -5.93
N LYS A 85 -3.32 6.32 -6.21
CA LYS A 85 -3.65 4.93 -5.84
C LYS A 85 -3.72 4.76 -4.32
N VAL A 86 -2.77 5.33 -3.59
CA VAL A 86 -2.73 5.29 -2.12
C VAL A 86 -3.94 6.04 -1.53
N TRP A 87 -4.27 7.21 -2.06
CA TRP A 87 -5.44 7.98 -1.64
C TRP A 87 -6.76 7.24 -1.86
N LEU A 88 -6.95 6.65 -3.04
CA LEU A 88 -8.14 5.85 -3.35
C LEU A 88 -8.23 4.60 -2.46
N ALA A 89 -7.10 3.95 -2.18
CA ALA A 89 -7.08 2.83 -1.24
C ALA A 89 -7.46 3.27 0.18
N ALA A 90 -6.95 4.42 0.65
CA ALA A 90 -7.29 4.95 1.97
C ALA A 90 -8.79 5.27 2.05
N CYS A 91 -9.34 5.95 1.03
CA CYS A 91 -10.77 6.24 0.93
C CYS A 91 -11.62 4.96 0.98
N LYS A 92 -11.20 3.87 0.33
CA LYS A 92 -11.94 2.58 0.35
C LYS A 92 -11.97 1.92 1.73
N LEU A 93 -11.01 2.20 2.60
CA LEU A 93 -11.00 1.67 3.97
C LEU A 93 -11.89 2.45 4.93
N GLU A 94 -12.34 3.65 4.55
CA GLU A 94 -13.27 4.43 5.36
C GLU A 94 -14.70 3.88 5.28
N GLU A 95 -15.41 3.98 6.40
CA GLU A 95 -16.75 3.39 6.56
C GLU A 95 -17.84 4.41 6.29
N THR A 96 -17.68 5.63 6.78
CA THR A 96 -18.66 6.70 6.61
C THR A 96 -18.39 7.49 5.34
N ILE A 97 -19.46 8.00 4.73
CA ILE A 97 -19.37 8.89 3.57
C ILE A 97 -18.56 10.14 3.93
N ASP A 98 -18.76 10.70 5.13
CA ASP A 98 -18.02 11.88 5.58
C ASP A 98 -16.51 11.65 5.67
N ALA A 99 -16.10 10.50 6.20
CA ALA A 99 -14.68 10.14 6.26
C ALA A 99 -14.10 9.96 4.85
N LYS A 100 -14.83 9.31 3.94
CA LYS A 100 -14.43 9.18 2.53
C LYS A 100 -14.27 10.54 1.85
N LYS A 101 -15.25 11.45 2.03
CA LYS A 101 -15.20 12.82 1.51
C LYS A 101 -14.00 13.60 2.08
N ALA A 102 -13.72 13.46 3.38
CA ALA A 102 -12.57 14.11 4.01
C ALA A 102 -11.24 13.64 3.41
N VAL A 103 -11.07 12.34 3.17
CA VAL A 103 -9.88 11.78 2.53
C VAL A 103 -9.73 12.32 1.10
N LEU A 104 -10.80 12.31 0.30
CA LEU A 104 -10.76 12.78 -1.09
C LEU A 104 -10.51 14.29 -1.21
N ARG A 105 -11.08 15.11 -0.33
CA ARG A 105 -10.80 16.56 -0.29
C ARG A 105 -9.30 16.81 -0.10
N ARG A 106 -8.69 16.15 0.88
CA ARG A 106 -7.25 16.27 1.12
C ARG A 106 -6.40 15.72 -0.02
N ALA A 107 -6.85 14.65 -0.67
CA ALA A 107 -6.19 14.13 -1.87
C ALA A 107 -6.21 15.14 -3.03
N LEU A 108 -7.33 15.83 -3.23
CA LEU A 108 -7.51 16.82 -4.29
C LEU A 108 -6.75 18.12 -4.04
N GLU A 109 -6.54 18.52 -2.78
CA GLU A 109 -5.63 19.63 -2.43
C GLU A 109 -4.19 19.38 -2.93
N LEU A 110 -3.76 18.12 -2.91
CA LEU A 110 -2.40 17.71 -3.29
C LEU A 110 -2.28 17.28 -4.76
N ILE A 111 -3.38 16.77 -5.35
CA ILE A 111 -3.41 16.23 -6.71
C ILE A 111 -4.65 16.75 -7.46
N PRO A 112 -4.75 18.06 -7.72
CA PRO A 112 -5.95 18.70 -8.25
C PRO A 112 -6.31 18.27 -9.68
N HIS A 113 -5.35 17.75 -10.44
CA HIS A 113 -5.55 17.34 -11.84
C HIS A 113 -5.92 15.86 -12.02
N SER A 114 -6.13 15.12 -10.93
CA SER A 114 -6.45 13.70 -11.01
C SER A 114 -7.94 13.48 -11.31
N VAL A 115 -8.24 13.09 -12.55
CA VAL A 115 -9.61 12.72 -12.98
C VAL A 115 -10.19 11.60 -12.11
N ASP A 116 -9.39 10.62 -11.71
CA ASP A 116 -9.86 9.49 -10.89
C ASP A 116 -10.30 9.94 -9.48
N LEU A 117 -9.62 10.92 -8.90
CA LEU A 117 -9.98 11.46 -7.58
C LEU A 117 -11.25 12.32 -7.68
N TRP A 118 -11.39 13.12 -8.73
CA TRP A 118 -12.61 13.89 -8.98
C TRP A 118 -13.82 12.99 -9.22
N LYS A 119 -13.68 11.93 -10.02
CA LYS A 119 -14.75 10.95 -10.23
C LYS A 119 -15.20 10.32 -8.91
N ALA A 120 -14.26 9.83 -8.11
CA ALA A 120 -14.56 9.26 -6.80
C ALA A 120 -15.23 10.27 -5.86
N ALA A 121 -14.87 11.55 -5.93
CA ALA A 121 -15.48 12.58 -5.10
C ALA A 121 -16.93 12.86 -5.52
N VAL A 122 -17.18 12.98 -6.82
CA VAL A 122 -18.53 13.23 -7.37
C VAL A 122 -19.47 12.04 -7.09
N GLU A 123 -18.98 10.81 -7.20
CA GLU A 123 -19.76 9.60 -6.87
C GLU A 123 -20.26 9.58 -5.42
N LEU A 124 -19.60 10.27 -4.48
CA LEU A 124 -20.01 10.36 -3.09
C LEU A 124 -20.99 11.52 -2.80
N GLU A 125 -21.17 12.44 -3.73
CA GLU A 125 -22.09 13.59 -3.57
C GLU A 125 -23.52 13.26 -4.05
N ASN A 126 -23.69 12.23 -4.88
CA ASN A 126 -25.00 11.82 -5.42
C ASN A 126 -25.50 10.54 -4.73
N PRO A 127 -26.43 10.61 -3.75
CA PRO A 127 -27.19 9.45 -3.27
C PRO A 127 -28.27 9.00 -4.26
#